data_AF-A0A6V8MGJ1-F1
#
_entry.id   AF-A0A6V8MGJ1-F1
#
_cell.length_a   1.000
_cell.length_b   1.000
_cell.length_c   1.000
_cell.angle_alpha   90.00
_cell.angle_beta   90.00
_cell.angle_gamma   90.00
#
_symmetry.space_group_name_H-M   'P 1'
#
loop_
_entity.id
_entity.type
_entity.pdbx_description
1 polymer ?
#
loop_
_entity_poly.entity_id
_entity_poly.type
_entity_poly.pdbx_seq_one_letter_code
_entity_poly.pdbx_strand_id
1 'polypeptide(L)'
;MDQLHIENIVKDAFWKVLGPRDSLQGKSLAARLSRLTGLDELTVRGALGGLSQQRWLGGVSVQGISLGKVFPLADRPGPIVPRSLTKWVASMIAAGLGPDEVEALRPLHNQVEDLEPEDQAELVKGLLRLRAEQAAFINQPSFLVSAKFLLGASKILDQLAPTALKSFGINTTQFTGSPSVLLTAGPPIPKNVVLVENPHAFWRAITCKALETTAFVVTFGYGLSRHSDDYGNQLAALLEGQSALLGAVCAGNPPDIRTLLNHSEIAFWGDLDIEGVKIFRRLQSGIPRLQVSALYIPMIRAALNRSTSHPYIKVAAKHKQQRPDPDGEDFCRILLEACRFRAVDQEIVTVDEIIQCSDMVLEKT
;
A
#
# COMPACT_ATOMS: atom_id res chain seq x y z
N MET A 1 11.40 42.07 6.63
CA MET A 1 11.06 41.38 7.90
C MET A 1 11.58 42.21 9.04
N ASP A 2 10.83 42.34 10.13
CA ASP A 2 11.33 42.96 11.36
C ASP A 2 12.42 42.08 11.99
N GLN A 3 13.41 42.71 12.64
CA GLN A 3 14.55 42.09 13.30
C GLN A 3 14.10 41.03 14.32
N LEU A 4 13.04 41.31 15.08
CA LEU A 4 12.48 40.38 16.07
C LEU A 4 11.95 39.09 15.41
N HIS A 5 11.36 39.19 14.22
CA HIS A 5 10.85 38.05 13.47
C HIS A 5 12.00 37.17 12.93
N ILE A 6 13.06 37.79 12.43
CA ILE A 6 14.28 37.11 11.96
C ILE A 6 14.94 36.35 13.13
N GLU A 7 15.05 36.99 14.30
CA GLU A 7 15.62 36.37 15.49
C GLU A 7 14.81 35.16 15.97
N ASN A 8 13.48 35.21 15.90
CA ASN A 8 12.63 34.06 16.25
C ASN A 8 12.80 32.89 15.27
N ILE A 9 12.86 33.16 13.96
CA ILE A 9 13.16 32.13 12.95
C ILE A 9 14.52 31.45 13.25
N VAL A 10 15.53 32.24 13.62
CA VAL A 10 16.86 31.72 13.94
C VAL A 10 16.87 30.95 15.26
N LYS A 11 16.11 31.37 16.28
CA LYS A 11 15.92 30.62 17.54
C LYS A 11 15.33 29.23 17.29
N ASP A 12 14.26 29.14 16.49
CA ASP A 12 13.60 27.87 16.18
C ASP A 12 14.52 26.93 15.41
N ALA A 13 15.22 27.46 14.40
CA ALA A 13 16.24 26.73 13.66
C ALA A 13 17.38 26.27 14.57
N PHE A 14 17.83 27.11 15.51
CA PHE A 14 18.87 26.75 16.47
C PHE A 14 18.46 25.56 17.33
N TRP A 15 17.25 25.56 17.91
CA TRP A 15 16.75 24.43 18.70
C TRP A 15 16.64 23.13 17.90
N LYS A 16 16.18 23.24 16.64
CA LYS A 16 16.08 22.09 15.71
C LYS A 16 17.46 21.50 15.40
N VAL A 17 18.47 22.33 15.22
CA VAL A 17 19.86 21.90 14.97
C VAL A 17 20.54 21.36 16.23
N LEU A 18 20.23 21.95 17.39
CA LEU A 18 20.76 21.55 18.69
C LEU A 18 20.30 20.13 19.05
N GLY A 19 19.03 19.78 18.81
CA GLY A 19 18.49 18.46 19.13
C GLY A 19 18.73 18.13 20.62
N PRO A 20 19.04 16.88 21.00
CA PRO A 20 19.22 16.51 22.41
C PRO A 20 20.50 17.04 23.07
N ARG A 21 21.32 17.85 22.38
CA ARG A 21 22.64 18.29 22.85
C ARG A 21 22.54 19.59 23.65
N ASP A 22 23.55 19.87 24.48
CA ASP A 22 23.63 21.12 25.25
C ASP A 22 24.38 22.24 24.52
N SER A 23 25.12 21.91 23.46
CA SER A 23 25.87 22.89 22.67
C SER A 23 26.07 22.46 21.21
N LEU A 24 26.34 23.44 20.35
CA LEU A 24 26.71 23.27 18.95
C LEU A 24 28.14 23.74 18.70
N GLN A 25 28.83 23.08 17.78
CA GLN A 25 30.11 23.57 17.28
C GLN A 25 29.87 24.82 16.43
N GLY A 26 30.58 25.91 16.74
CA GLY A 26 30.41 27.20 16.08
C GLY A 26 30.91 27.23 14.63
N LYS A 27 31.85 26.34 14.28
CA LYS A 27 32.35 26.20 12.90
C LYS A 27 31.20 25.77 12.00
N SER A 28 30.89 26.55 10.97
CA SER A 28 29.77 26.37 10.01
C SER A 28 28.35 26.56 10.58
N LEU A 29 28.18 27.04 11.82
CA LEU A 29 26.85 27.19 12.42
C LEU A 29 25.95 28.15 11.60
N ALA A 30 26.47 29.30 11.20
CA ALA A 30 25.72 30.28 10.42
C ALA A 30 25.29 29.72 9.05
N ALA A 31 26.19 29.03 8.34
CA ALA A 31 25.87 28.37 7.08
C ALA A 31 24.80 27.25 7.24
N ARG A 32 24.86 26.47 8.33
CA ARG A 32 23.86 25.43 8.62
C ARG A 32 22.49 25.99 8.92
N LEU A 33 22.42 27.08 9.69
CA LEU A 33 21.18 27.77 10.02
C LEU A 33 20.60 28.47 8.78
N SER A 34 21.44 29.12 7.98
CA SER A 34 21.07 29.72 6.69
C SER A 34 20.37 28.70 5.77
N ARG A 35 20.93 27.50 5.63
CA ARG A 35 20.31 26.42 4.84
C ARG A 35 18.94 25.96 5.38
N LEU A 36 18.74 26.01 6.70
CA LEU A 36 17.52 25.54 7.35
C LEU A 36 16.40 26.59 7.34
N THR A 37 16.77 27.87 7.41
CA THR A 37 15.81 28.99 7.46
C THR A 37 15.55 29.63 6.10
N GLY A 38 16.42 29.40 5.11
CA GLY A 38 16.38 30.10 3.81
C GLY A 38 16.88 31.55 3.86
N LEU A 39 17.38 32.00 5.01
CA LEU A 39 17.99 33.33 5.17
C LEU A 39 19.46 33.31 4.73
N ASP A 40 19.99 34.43 4.24
CA ASP A 40 21.41 34.53 3.92
C ASP A 40 22.29 34.50 5.19
N GLU A 41 23.55 34.09 5.02
CA GLU A 41 24.45 33.89 6.15
C GLU A 41 24.73 35.18 6.94
N LEU A 42 24.72 36.35 6.29
CA LEU A 42 24.98 37.63 6.94
C LEU A 42 23.79 38.04 7.83
N THR A 43 22.56 37.85 7.35
CA THR A 43 21.33 38.02 8.15
C THR A 43 21.30 37.06 9.33
N VAL A 44 21.69 35.80 9.14
CA VAL A 44 21.80 34.82 10.25
C VAL A 44 22.85 35.24 11.28
N ARG A 45 24.02 35.75 10.85
CA ARG A 45 25.03 36.29 11.79
C ARG A 45 24.50 37.51 12.53
N GLY A 46 23.83 38.44 11.85
CA GLY A 46 23.17 39.58 12.49
C GLY A 46 22.20 39.14 13.59
N ALA A 47 21.36 38.14 13.30
CA ALA A 47 20.45 37.55 14.28
C ALA A 47 21.20 36.89 15.46
N LEU A 48 22.22 36.06 15.19
CA LEU A 48 23.04 35.45 16.24
C LEU A 48 23.73 36.49 17.15
N GLY A 49 24.17 37.62 16.58
CA GLY A 49 24.72 38.75 17.31
C GLY A 49 23.68 39.42 18.21
N GLY A 50 22.48 39.69 17.69
CA GLY A 50 21.35 40.20 18.47
C GLY A 50 20.95 39.27 19.63
N LEU A 51 20.88 37.97 19.37
CA LEU A 51 20.60 36.93 20.37
C LEU A 51 21.69 36.84 21.46
N SER A 52 22.95 37.07 21.09
CA SER A 52 24.06 37.15 22.05
C SER A 52 23.94 38.40 22.94
N GLN A 53 23.63 39.57 22.35
CA GLN A 53 23.42 40.81 23.08
C GLN A 53 22.25 40.72 24.08
N GLN A 54 21.19 40.00 23.71
CA GLN A 54 20.04 39.70 24.57
C GLN A 54 20.32 38.62 25.63
N ARG A 55 21.56 38.11 25.71
CA ARG A 55 21.94 36.99 26.59
C ARG A 55 21.12 35.72 26.38
N TRP A 56 20.65 35.49 25.15
CA TRP A 56 19.96 34.26 24.78
C TRP A 56 20.96 33.15 24.38
N LEU A 57 22.12 33.52 23.83
CA LEU A 57 23.21 32.59 23.45
C LEU A 57 24.53 32.92 24.12
N GLY A 58 25.23 31.89 24.57
CA GLY A 58 26.65 31.91 24.93
C GLY A 58 27.54 31.42 23.78
N GLY A 59 28.80 31.87 23.75
CA GLY A 59 29.80 31.41 22.76
C GLY A 59 29.71 32.07 21.38
N VAL A 60 28.99 33.20 21.27
CA VAL A 60 28.87 34.04 20.06
C VAL A 60 29.24 35.48 20.43
N SER A 61 29.92 36.20 19.54
CA SER A 61 30.23 37.62 19.73
C SER A 61 29.03 38.52 19.39
N VAL A 62 29.09 39.79 19.80
CA VAL A 62 28.04 40.77 19.47
C VAL A 62 27.88 41.04 17.96
N GLN A 63 28.87 40.65 17.14
CA GLN A 63 28.83 40.68 15.67
C GLN A 63 28.34 39.35 15.05
N GLY A 64 27.88 38.39 15.87
CA GLY A 64 27.35 37.11 15.39
C GLY A 64 28.41 36.09 15.00
N ILE A 65 29.66 36.26 15.45
CA ILE A 65 30.76 35.34 15.14
C ILE A 65 30.87 34.31 16.27
N SER A 66 30.85 33.03 15.92
CA SER A 66 31.03 31.94 16.87
C SER A 66 32.45 31.93 17.45
N LEU A 67 32.58 31.96 18.78
CA LEU A 67 33.87 31.96 19.49
C LEU A 67 34.33 30.56 19.94
N GLY A 68 33.60 29.52 19.54
CA GLY A 68 33.84 28.14 19.96
C GLY A 68 32.55 27.33 19.94
N LYS A 69 32.21 26.69 21.07
CA LYS A 69 30.91 26.06 21.25
C LYS A 69 29.86 27.13 21.54
N VAL A 70 28.73 27.05 20.84
CA VAL A 70 27.57 27.91 21.02
C VAL A 70 26.51 27.14 21.79
N PHE A 71 25.97 27.74 22.85
CA PHE A 71 24.99 27.10 23.74
C PHE A 71 23.88 28.09 24.13
N PRO A 72 22.64 27.62 24.33
CA PRO A 72 21.56 28.46 24.80
C PRO A 72 21.78 28.83 26.27
N LEU A 73 21.47 30.08 26.62
CA LEU A 73 21.38 30.56 28.01
C LEU A 73 19.92 30.58 28.50
N ALA A 74 18.97 30.43 27.59
CA ALA A 74 17.55 30.33 27.89
C ALA A 74 17.11 28.86 28.01
N ASP A 75 16.07 28.63 28.82
CA ASP A 75 15.45 27.32 28.94
C ASP A 75 14.92 26.85 27.59
N ARG A 76 15.07 25.53 27.38
CA ARG A 76 14.52 24.87 26.22
C ARG A 76 13.00 25.03 26.22
N PRO A 77 12.39 25.57 25.15
CA PRO A 77 10.93 25.55 25.04
C PRO A 77 10.48 24.08 25.10
N GLY A 78 9.52 23.81 25.99
CA GLY A 78 8.96 22.47 26.14
C GLY A 78 8.46 21.93 24.80
N PRO A 79 8.43 20.59 24.62
CA PRO A 79 7.91 20.01 23.39
C PRO A 79 6.50 20.55 23.14
N ILE A 80 6.28 21.09 21.94
CA ILE A 80 4.95 21.54 21.51
C ILE A 80 4.06 20.29 21.52
N VAL A 81 3.15 20.21 22.49
CA VAL A 81 2.16 19.14 22.56
C VAL A 81 1.15 19.38 21.44
N PRO A 82 1.01 18.46 20.47
CA PRO A 82 0.04 18.63 19.39
C PRO A 82 -1.36 18.82 19.95
N ARG A 83 -2.15 19.73 19.35
CA ARG A 83 -3.55 19.95 19.77
C ARG A 83 -4.38 18.67 19.67
N SER A 84 -4.12 17.84 18.66
CA SER A 84 -4.75 16.53 18.48
C SER A 84 -4.48 15.60 19.67
N LEU A 85 -3.23 15.59 20.18
CA LEU A 85 -2.86 14.83 21.36
C LEU A 85 -3.58 15.32 22.62
N THR A 86 -3.65 16.63 22.85
CA THR A 86 -4.36 17.19 24.01
C THR A 86 -5.85 16.86 23.98
N LYS A 87 -6.50 17.00 22.81
CA LYS A 87 -7.91 16.62 22.62
C LYS A 87 -8.13 15.13 22.90
N TRP A 88 -7.29 14.27 22.31
CA TRP A 88 -7.42 12.83 22.44
C TRP A 88 -7.27 12.35 23.89
N VAL A 89 -6.26 12.87 24.60
CA VAL A 89 -6.05 12.56 26.03
C VAL A 89 -7.23 13.02 26.89
N ALA A 90 -7.78 14.22 26.62
CA ALA A 90 -8.95 14.70 27.34
C ALA A 90 -10.17 13.78 27.12
N SER A 91 -10.42 13.34 25.88
CA SER A 91 -11.50 12.41 25.55
C SER A 91 -11.35 11.06 26.27
N MET A 92 -10.12 10.52 26.36
CA MET A 92 -9.84 9.28 27.09
C MET A 92 -10.06 9.40 28.60
N ILE A 93 -9.59 10.49 29.20
CA ILE A 93 -9.80 10.77 30.63
C ILE A 93 -11.29 10.95 30.93
N ALA A 94 -12.00 11.71 30.09
CA ALA A 94 -13.44 11.91 30.23
C ALA A 94 -14.25 10.61 30.10
N ALA A 95 -13.76 9.66 29.31
CA ALA A 95 -14.32 8.31 29.19
C ALA A 95 -13.93 7.37 30.35
N GLY A 96 -13.11 7.83 31.31
CA GLY A 96 -12.75 7.09 32.52
C GLY A 96 -11.58 6.13 32.38
N LEU A 97 -10.71 6.31 31.38
CA LEU A 97 -9.52 5.47 31.22
C LEU A 97 -8.48 5.76 32.30
N GLY A 98 -7.84 4.69 32.79
CA GLY A 98 -6.70 4.76 33.70
C GLY A 98 -5.42 5.24 33.00
N PRO A 99 -4.37 5.61 33.77
CA PRO A 99 -3.12 6.15 33.21
C PRO A 99 -2.45 5.23 32.18
N ASP A 100 -2.40 3.92 32.45
CA ASP A 100 -1.77 2.94 31.55
C ASP A 100 -2.55 2.78 30.24
N GLU A 101 -3.88 2.88 30.31
CA GLU A 101 -4.78 2.78 29.16
C GLU A 101 -4.68 4.03 28.27
N VAL A 102 -4.61 5.21 28.90
CA VAL A 102 -4.35 6.47 28.22
C VAL A 102 -3.02 6.39 27.47
N GLU A 103 -1.97 5.86 28.10
CA GLU A 103 -0.67 5.79 27.44
C GLU A 103 -0.63 4.76 26.31
N ALA A 104 -1.36 3.65 26.44
CA ALA A 104 -1.50 2.66 25.37
C ALA A 104 -2.13 3.25 24.10
N LEU A 105 -3.17 4.08 24.25
CA LEU A 105 -3.91 4.67 23.12
C LEU A 105 -3.38 6.03 22.68
N ARG A 106 -2.49 6.66 23.45
CA ARG A 106 -1.87 7.95 23.14
C ARG A 106 -1.31 8.06 21.71
N PRO A 107 -0.61 7.04 21.15
CA PRO A 107 -0.05 7.14 19.79
C PRO A 107 -1.09 7.31 18.67
N LEU A 108 -2.37 7.03 18.95
CA LEU A 108 -3.44 7.10 17.95
C LEU A 108 -3.87 8.54 17.64
N HIS A 109 -3.38 9.55 18.35
CA HIS A 109 -3.88 10.93 18.26
C HIS A 109 -3.89 11.52 16.84
N ASN A 110 -2.94 11.15 15.98
CA ASN A 110 -2.91 11.60 14.58
C ASN A 110 -3.98 10.91 13.72
N GLN A 111 -4.36 9.67 14.04
CA GLN A 111 -5.34 8.90 13.27
C GLN A 111 -6.78 9.32 13.56
N VAL A 112 -6.99 10.07 14.64
CA VAL A 112 -8.29 10.54 15.14
C VAL A 112 -8.37 12.06 15.20
N GLU A 113 -7.42 12.77 14.60
CA GLU A 113 -7.31 14.23 14.74
C GLU A 113 -8.48 14.99 14.11
N ASP A 114 -9.05 14.41 13.06
CA ASP A 114 -10.20 14.95 12.32
C ASP A 114 -11.55 14.64 12.98
N LEU A 115 -11.57 13.81 14.04
CA LEU A 115 -12.80 13.55 14.79
C LEU A 115 -13.09 14.71 15.74
N GLU A 116 -14.37 15.08 15.82
CA GLU A 116 -14.85 15.99 16.85
C GLU A 116 -14.75 15.34 18.24
N PRO A 117 -14.66 16.13 19.33
CA PRO A 117 -14.48 15.60 20.68
C PRO A 117 -15.54 14.56 21.10
N GLU A 118 -16.79 14.75 20.68
CA GLU A 118 -17.88 13.83 20.96
C GLU A 118 -17.66 12.48 20.26
N ASP A 119 -17.23 12.49 19.00
CA ASP A 119 -16.90 11.28 18.24
C ASP A 119 -15.65 10.58 18.79
N GLN A 120 -14.65 11.35 19.25
CA GLN A 120 -13.49 10.79 19.95
C GLN A 120 -13.92 10.06 21.23
N ALA A 121 -14.83 10.64 22.01
CA ALA A 121 -15.36 10.00 23.22
C ALA A 121 -16.13 8.72 22.89
N GLU A 122 -16.98 8.72 21.86
CA GLU A 122 -17.69 7.52 21.39
C GLU A 122 -16.73 6.46 20.85
N LEU A 123 -15.65 6.85 20.17
CA LEU A 123 -14.60 5.92 19.75
C LEU A 123 -13.92 5.25 20.94
N VAL A 124 -13.58 6.00 22.00
CA VAL A 124 -12.99 5.43 23.23
C VAL A 124 -13.94 4.44 23.89
N LYS A 125 -15.22 4.79 24.02
CA LYS A 125 -16.25 3.86 24.55
C LYS A 125 -16.36 2.61 23.68
N GLY A 126 -16.30 2.78 22.36
CA GLY A 126 -16.26 1.70 21.38
C GLY A 126 -15.08 0.75 21.59
N LEU A 127 -13.87 1.29 21.79
CA LEU A 127 -12.66 0.52 22.08
C LEU A 127 -12.75 -0.23 23.42
N LEU A 128 -13.28 0.40 24.47
CA LEU A 128 -13.52 -0.26 25.76
C LEU A 128 -14.47 -1.46 25.63
N ARG A 129 -15.59 -1.27 24.93
CA ARG A 129 -16.57 -2.33 24.67
C ARG A 129 -15.97 -3.45 23.82
N LEU A 130 -15.25 -3.09 22.75
CA LEU A 130 -14.55 -4.07 21.92
C LEU A 130 -13.57 -4.89 22.76
N ARG A 131 -12.77 -4.25 23.61
CA ARG A 131 -11.84 -4.95 24.49
C ARG A 131 -12.53 -5.97 25.42
N ALA A 132 -13.68 -5.61 25.97
CA ALA A 132 -14.46 -6.48 26.85
C ALA A 132 -15.16 -7.62 26.10
N GLU A 133 -15.68 -7.35 24.90
CA GLU A 133 -16.55 -8.27 24.16
C GLU A 133 -15.83 -9.06 23.04
N GLN A 134 -14.57 -8.74 22.71
CA GLN A 134 -13.84 -9.27 21.55
C GLN A 134 -13.82 -10.80 21.44
N ALA A 135 -13.85 -11.53 22.57
CA ALA A 135 -13.87 -12.99 22.58
C ALA A 135 -15.11 -13.56 21.88
N ALA A 136 -16.24 -12.85 21.88
CA ALA A 136 -17.46 -13.25 21.18
C ALA A 136 -17.37 -13.07 19.65
N PHE A 137 -16.31 -12.42 19.15
CA PHE A 137 -16.11 -12.10 17.74
C PHE A 137 -14.88 -12.79 17.15
N ILE A 138 -14.32 -13.79 17.83
CA ILE A 138 -13.24 -14.61 17.27
C ILE A 138 -13.69 -15.20 15.93
N ASN A 139 -12.82 -15.11 14.93
CA ASN A 139 -13.02 -15.50 13.53
C ASN A 139 -14.08 -14.69 12.75
N GLN A 140 -14.68 -13.65 13.34
CA GLN A 140 -15.57 -12.74 12.62
C GLN A 140 -14.77 -11.76 11.75
N PRO A 141 -15.31 -11.30 10.60
CA PRO A 141 -14.63 -10.33 9.76
C PRO A 141 -14.37 -9.00 10.48
N SER A 142 -13.14 -8.48 10.37
CA SER A 142 -12.69 -7.25 11.03
C SER A 142 -13.57 -6.05 10.68
N PHE A 143 -14.08 -5.99 9.45
CA PHE A 143 -14.94 -4.91 8.99
C PHE A 143 -16.31 -4.90 9.70
N LEU A 144 -16.85 -6.06 10.08
CA LEU A 144 -18.09 -6.16 10.87
C LEU A 144 -17.84 -5.74 12.32
N VAL A 145 -16.73 -6.19 12.89
CA VAL A 145 -16.30 -5.81 14.25
C VAL A 145 -16.07 -4.30 14.32
N SER A 146 -15.36 -3.73 13.35
CA SER A 146 -15.13 -2.29 13.24
C SER A 146 -16.45 -1.53 13.17
N ALA A 147 -17.37 -1.89 12.27
CA ALA A 147 -18.64 -1.19 12.14
C ALA A 147 -19.49 -1.28 13.41
N LYS A 148 -19.47 -2.44 14.10
CA LYS A 148 -20.26 -2.65 15.32
C LYS A 148 -19.80 -1.79 16.49
N PHE A 149 -18.48 -1.62 16.66
CA PHE A 149 -17.91 -0.98 17.85
C PHE A 149 -17.39 0.44 17.59
N LEU A 150 -17.01 0.77 16.36
CA LEU A 150 -16.24 1.97 16.05
C LEU A 150 -17.02 2.86 15.07
N LEU A 151 -17.96 3.64 15.62
CA LEU A 151 -18.70 4.70 14.91
C LEU A 151 -19.42 4.25 13.62
N GLY A 152 -19.85 2.99 13.53
CA GLY A 152 -20.49 2.46 12.32
C GLY A 152 -19.54 2.28 11.13
N ALA A 153 -18.24 2.55 11.29
CA ALA A 153 -17.29 2.56 10.20
C ALA A 153 -16.57 1.22 10.07
N SER A 154 -16.65 0.63 8.88
CA SER A 154 -16.12 -0.72 8.62
C SER A 154 -14.58 -0.78 8.44
N LYS A 155 -13.87 0.34 8.62
CA LYS A 155 -12.44 0.48 8.29
C LYS A 155 -11.58 1.02 9.43
N ILE A 156 -12.18 1.57 10.49
CA ILE A 156 -11.41 2.22 11.57
C ILE A 156 -10.44 1.22 12.19
N LEU A 157 -10.90 0.00 12.50
CA LEU A 157 -10.07 -1.01 13.13
C LEU A 157 -8.79 -1.33 12.33
N ASP A 158 -8.89 -1.35 11.00
CA ASP A 158 -7.76 -1.62 10.10
C ASP A 158 -6.81 -0.42 9.94
N GLN A 159 -7.28 0.79 10.26
CA GLN A 159 -6.45 2.01 10.20
C GLN A 159 -5.71 2.26 11.50
N LEU A 160 -6.27 1.91 12.66
CA LEU A 160 -5.63 2.15 13.96
C LEU A 160 -4.33 1.36 14.12
N ALA A 161 -3.33 1.97 14.78
CA ALA A 161 -2.03 1.34 14.99
C ALA A 161 -2.16 0.00 15.77
N PRO A 162 -1.78 -1.16 15.18
CA PRO A 162 -1.97 -2.47 15.83
C PRO A 162 -1.24 -2.62 17.16
N THR A 163 -0.09 -1.98 17.32
CA THR A 163 0.70 -2.00 18.55
C THR A 163 -0.01 -1.29 19.70
N ALA A 164 -0.63 -0.14 19.44
CA ALA A 164 -1.41 0.60 20.42
C ALA A 164 -2.66 -0.19 20.85
N LEU A 165 -3.39 -0.77 19.88
CA LEU A 165 -4.54 -1.64 20.17
C LEU A 165 -4.14 -2.85 21.02
N LYS A 166 -3.03 -3.51 20.68
CA LYS A 166 -2.52 -4.65 21.44
C LYS A 166 -2.15 -4.26 22.88
N SER A 167 -1.44 -3.14 23.06
CA SER A 167 -1.10 -2.62 24.38
C SER A 167 -2.33 -2.26 25.21
N PHE A 168 -3.40 -1.77 24.56
CA PHE A 168 -4.67 -1.49 25.21
C PHE A 168 -5.47 -2.76 25.55
N GLY A 169 -5.11 -3.91 24.99
CA GLY A 169 -5.72 -5.22 25.25
C GLY A 169 -6.66 -5.71 24.13
N ILE A 170 -6.65 -5.09 22.95
CA ILE A 170 -7.42 -5.54 21.78
C ILE A 170 -6.50 -6.36 20.87
N ASN A 171 -6.83 -7.64 20.68
CA ASN A 171 -6.08 -8.51 19.78
C ASN A 171 -6.73 -8.54 18.39
N THR A 172 -6.23 -7.75 17.44
CA THR A 172 -6.80 -7.70 16.09
C THR A 172 -6.57 -8.98 15.27
N THR A 173 -5.60 -9.83 15.64
CA THR A 173 -5.29 -11.05 14.89
C THR A 173 -6.33 -12.16 15.04
N GLN A 174 -7.27 -12.03 15.99
CA GLN A 174 -8.36 -12.98 16.17
C GLN A 174 -9.55 -12.73 15.22
N PHE A 175 -9.54 -11.61 14.49
CA PHE A 175 -10.55 -11.27 13.50
C PHE A 175 -10.09 -11.69 12.10
N THR A 176 -11.03 -12.09 11.26
CA THR A 176 -10.71 -12.48 9.87
C THR A 176 -10.69 -11.26 8.96
N GLY A 177 -9.88 -11.33 7.89
CA GLY A 177 -9.94 -10.33 6.83
C GLY A 177 -11.23 -10.46 6.00
N SER A 178 -11.44 -9.53 5.07
CA SER A 178 -12.49 -9.68 4.07
C SER A 178 -12.29 -10.96 3.27
N PRO A 179 -13.36 -11.75 3.02
CA PRO A 179 -13.25 -12.91 2.13
C PRO A 179 -12.85 -12.43 0.73
N SER A 180 -11.95 -13.18 0.09
CA SER A 180 -11.54 -12.89 -1.28
C SER A 180 -12.41 -13.66 -2.24
N VAL A 181 -13.11 -12.93 -3.12
CA VAL A 181 -14.07 -13.50 -4.07
C VAL A 181 -13.53 -13.40 -5.48
N LEU A 182 -13.18 -14.52 -6.12
CA LEU A 182 -12.81 -14.57 -7.53
C LEU A 182 -14.04 -14.75 -8.42
N LEU A 183 -14.05 -14.12 -9.59
CA LEU A 183 -15.10 -14.36 -10.57
C LEU A 183 -14.76 -15.60 -11.41
N THR A 184 -15.76 -16.42 -11.67
CA THR A 184 -15.64 -17.69 -12.38
C THR A 184 -16.73 -17.82 -13.42
N ALA A 185 -16.45 -18.49 -14.52
CA ALA A 185 -17.45 -18.85 -15.52
C ALA A 185 -17.01 -20.10 -16.26
N GLY A 186 -17.95 -20.95 -16.68
CA GLY A 186 -17.60 -22.14 -17.46
C GLY A 186 -18.67 -23.23 -17.46
N PRO A 187 -18.41 -24.33 -18.16
CA PRO A 187 -19.26 -25.50 -18.16
C PRO A 187 -19.07 -26.31 -16.85
N PRO A 188 -19.93 -27.28 -16.53
CA PRO A 188 -19.82 -28.04 -15.29
C PRO A 188 -18.63 -29.01 -15.30
N ILE A 189 -18.13 -29.36 -16.48
CA ILE A 189 -16.98 -30.22 -16.70
C ILE A 189 -16.08 -29.53 -17.75
N PRO A 190 -15.28 -28.54 -17.35
CA PRO A 190 -14.38 -27.86 -18.28
C PRO A 190 -13.29 -28.82 -18.77
N LYS A 191 -12.90 -28.68 -20.04
CA LYS A 191 -11.71 -29.34 -20.60
C LYS A 191 -10.43 -28.77 -20.03
N ASN A 192 -10.42 -27.47 -19.73
CA ASN A 192 -9.31 -26.74 -19.16
C ASN A 192 -9.78 -25.47 -18.43
N VAL A 193 -8.87 -24.90 -17.64
CA VAL A 193 -9.08 -23.66 -16.89
C VAL A 193 -8.10 -22.59 -17.36
N VAL A 194 -8.60 -21.39 -17.63
CA VAL A 194 -7.76 -20.22 -17.94
C VAL A 194 -7.90 -19.17 -16.84
N LEU A 195 -6.80 -18.90 -16.16
CA LEU A 195 -6.66 -17.78 -15.22
C LEU A 195 -6.44 -16.49 -16.04
N VAL A 196 -7.37 -15.54 -15.94
CA VAL A 196 -7.35 -14.28 -16.70
C VAL A 196 -7.00 -13.13 -15.77
N GLU A 197 -5.96 -12.36 -16.10
CA GLU A 197 -5.55 -11.22 -15.27
C GLU A 197 -6.58 -10.08 -15.29
N ASN A 198 -6.96 -9.63 -16.48
CA ASN A 198 -7.75 -8.44 -16.67
C ASN A 198 -9.27 -8.75 -16.70
N PRO A 199 -10.09 -8.07 -15.86
CA PRO A 199 -11.55 -8.23 -15.88
C PRO A 199 -12.20 -7.99 -17.23
N HIS A 200 -11.72 -7.03 -18.03
CA HIS A 200 -12.30 -6.74 -19.34
C HIS A 200 -12.08 -7.88 -20.33
N ALA A 201 -10.90 -8.49 -20.30
CA ALA A 201 -10.59 -9.69 -21.07
C ALA A 201 -11.45 -10.88 -20.63
N PHE A 202 -11.66 -11.05 -19.32
CA PHE A 202 -12.57 -12.06 -18.77
C PHE A 202 -14.01 -11.87 -19.28
N TRP A 203 -14.58 -10.66 -19.15
CA TRP A 203 -15.94 -10.40 -19.62
C TRP A 203 -16.12 -10.67 -21.10
N ARG A 204 -15.10 -10.39 -21.92
CA ARG A 204 -15.11 -10.76 -23.34
C ARG A 204 -15.11 -12.28 -23.51
N ALA A 205 -14.21 -12.99 -22.84
CA ALA A 205 -14.07 -14.44 -22.95
C ALA A 205 -15.36 -15.19 -22.59
N ILE A 206 -16.09 -14.75 -21.56
CA ILE A 206 -17.31 -15.46 -21.14
C ILE A 206 -18.53 -15.22 -22.07
N THR A 207 -18.41 -14.32 -23.04
CA THR A 207 -19.48 -14.10 -24.04
C THR A 207 -19.28 -14.91 -25.32
N CYS A 208 -18.15 -15.61 -25.44
CA CYS A 208 -17.81 -16.39 -26.63
C CYS A 208 -18.05 -17.90 -26.45
N LYS A 209 -18.03 -18.64 -27.56
CA LYS A 209 -18.26 -20.09 -27.57
C LYS A 209 -17.19 -20.89 -26.82
N ALA A 210 -16.03 -20.30 -26.51
CA ALA A 210 -15.04 -20.95 -25.65
C ALA A 210 -15.62 -21.34 -24.28
N LEU A 211 -16.65 -20.63 -23.79
CA LEU A 211 -17.31 -20.95 -22.52
C LEU A 211 -17.98 -22.35 -22.52
N GLU A 212 -18.24 -22.94 -23.68
CA GLU A 212 -18.81 -24.29 -23.77
C GLU A 212 -17.81 -25.38 -23.34
N THR A 213 -16.50 -25.10 -23.42
CA THR A 213 -15.43 -26.06 -23.14
C THR A 213 -14.45 -25.61 -22.07
N THR A 214 -14.28 -24.31 -21.88
CA THR A 214 -13.23 -23.72 -21.05
C THR A 214 -13.84 -23.01 -19.87
N ALA A 215 -13.30 -23.24 -18.67
CA ALA A 215 -13.62 -22.42 -17.51
C ALA A 215 -12.64 -21.25 -17.40
N PHE A 216 -13.17 -20.05 -17.24
CA PHE A 216 -12.38 -18.84 -17.02
C PHE A 216 -12.48 -18.44 -15.55
N VAL A 217 -11.35 -18.08 -14.95
CA VAL A 217 -11.26 -17.54 -13.60
C VAL A 217 -10.52 -16.22 -13.69
N VAL A 218 -11.15 -15.12 -13.32
CA VAL A 218 -10.43 -13.84 -13.26
C VAL A 218 -9.59 -13.81 -11.99
N THR A 219 -8.33 -13.39 -12.09
CA THR A 219 -7.45 -13.24 -10.92
C THR A 219 -7.75 -11.95 -10.12
N PHE A 220 -8.71 -11.17 -10.60
CA PHE A 220 -9.36 -10.05 -9.91
C PHE A 220 -10.49 -10.54 -8.98
N GLY A 221 -10.76 -9.81 -7.90
CA GLY A 221 -11.90 -10.13 -7.05
C GLY A 221 -12.35 -9.04 -6.10
N TYR A 222 -13.56 -9.17 -5.58
CA TYR A 222 -14.05 -8.29 -4.54
C TYR A 222 -13.26 -8.55 -3.25
N GLY A 223 -12.67 -7.50 -2.66
CA GLY A 223 -11.68 -7.63 -1.60
C GLY A 223 -10.24 -7.81 -2.10
N LEU A 224 -10.01 -7.81 -3.43
CA LEU A 224 -8.70 -7.93 -4.09
C LEU A 224 -8.28 -6.66 -4.87
N SER A 225 -8.67 -5.45 -4.44
CA SER A 225 -7.88 -4.23 -4.69
C SER A 225 -8.43 -2.95 -4.03
N ARG A 226 -7.53 -1.98 -3.82
CA ARG A 226 -7.79 -0.53 -4.01
C ARG A 226 -6.87 0.13 -5.05
N HIS A 227 -5.92 -0.60 -5.63
CA HIS A 227 -5.00 -0.09 -6.66
C HIS A 227 -5.11 -0.93 -7.92
N SER A 228 -5.18 -0.27 -9.07
CA SER A 228 -5.60 -0.80 -10.37
C SER A 228 -4.58 -1.71 -11.07
N ASP A 229 -3.41 -1.94 -10.48
CA ASP A 229 -2.22 -2.43 -11.19
C ASP A 229 -1.62 -3.71 -10.56
N ASP A 230 -2.35 -4.41 -9.67
CA ASP A 230 -1.77 -5.49 -8.83
C ASP A 230 -2.66 -6.75 -8.72
N TYR A 231 -3.40 -7.10 -9.77
CA TYR A 231 -4.45 -8.14 -9.70
C TYR A 231 -3.88 -9.56 -9.55
N GLY A 232 -2.98 -9.98 -10.44
CA GLY A 232 -2.43 -11.34 -10.39
C GLY A 232 -1.50 -11.61 -9.20
N ASN A 233 -0.83 -10.57 -8.68
CA ASN A 233 -0.02 -10.66 -7.47
C ASN A 233 -0.84 -10.96 -6.22
N GLN A 234 -2.11 -10.55 -6.20
CA GLN A 234 -2.99 -10.81 -5.07
C GLN A 234 -3.52 -12.24 -5.05
N LEU A 235 -3.85 -12.83 -6.20
CA LEU A 235 -4.14 -14.26 -6.25
C LEU A 235 -2.93 -15.07 -5.78
N ALA A 236 -1.71 -14.70 -6.18
CA ALA A 236 -0.51 -15.36 -5.68
C ALA A 236 -0.37 -15.21 -4.16
N ALA A 237 -0.56 -14.00 -3.61
CA ALA A 237 -0.56 -13.77 -2.17
C ALA A 237 -1.64 -14.56 -1.42
N LEU A 238 -2.81 -14.77 -2.03
CA LEU A 238 -3.89 -15.57 -1.46
C LEU A 238 -3.58 -17.06 -1.45
N LEU A 239 -2.95 -17.56 -2.52
CA LEU A 239 -2.50 -18.95 -2.59
C LEU A 239 -1.35 -19.22 -1.60
N GLU A 240 -0.50 -18.22 -1.36
CA GLU A 240 0.52 -18.23 -0.30
C GLU A 240 -0.11 -18.16 1.11
N GLY A 241 -1.28 -17.54 1.24
CA GLY A 241 -2.03 -17.38 2.49
C GLY A 241 -3.03 -18.51 2.77
N GLN A 242 -3.58 -18.55 4.00
CA GLN A 242 -4.64 -19.49 4.40
C GLN A 242 -6.06 -18.87 4.36
N SER A 243 -6.26 -17.81 3.59
CA SER A 243 -7.56 -17.12 3.53
C SER A 243 -8.62 -17.94 2.80
N ALA A 244 -9.88 -17.84 3.24
CA ALA A 244 -10.99 -18.49 2.56
C ALA A 244 -11.24 -17.85 1.18
N LEU A 245 -10.94 -18.61 0.12
CA LEU A 245 -11.21 -18.24 -1.26
C LEU A 245 -12.64 -18.64 -1.66
N LEU A 246 -13.41 -17.68 -2.17
CA LEU A 246 -14.77 -17.89 -2.68
C LEU A 246 -14.82 -17.68 -4.20
N GLY A 247 -15.64 -18.46 -4.89
CA GLY A 247 -15.94 -18.27 -6.32
C GLY A 247 -17.32 -17.65 -6.50
N ALA A 248 -17.42 -16.55 -7.25
CA ALA A 248 -18.67 -16.00 -7.73
C ALA A 248 -18.87 -16.40 -9.20
N VAL A 249 -19.95 -17.11 -9.51
CA VAL A 249 -20.24 -17.57 -10.87
C VAL A 249 -20.89 -16.44 -11.67
N CYS A 250 -20.25 -16.02 -12.76
CA CYS A 250 -20.74 -14.99 -13.68
C CYS A 250 -21.51 -15.57 -14.87
N ALA A 251 -21.17 -16.77 -15.32
CA ALA A 251 -21.86 -17.46 -16.41
C ALA A 251 -21.65 -18.99 -16.35
N GLY A 252 -22.63 -19.75 -16.83
CA GLY A 252 -22.59 -21.20 -16.81
C GLY A 252 -22.76 -21.78 -15.40
N ASN A 253 -22.15 -22.93 -15.15
CA ASN A 253 -22.23 -23.68 -13.90
C ASN A 253 -20.90 -24.39 -13.60
N PRO A 254 -19.78 -23.66 -13.54
CA PRO A 254 -18.47 -24.26 -13.31
C PRO A 254 -18.38 -24.92 -11.93
N PRO A 255 -17.44 -25.86 -11.74
CA PRO A 255 -17.06 -26.36 -10.42
C PRO A 255 -16.68 -25.24 -9.45
N ASP A 256 -16.61 -25.58 -8.16
CA ASP A 256 -16.13 -24.64 -7.15
C ASP A 256 -14.68 -24.18 -7.43
N ILE A 257 -14.31 -23.02 -6.89
CA ILE A 257 -13.02 -22.40 -7.16
C ILE A 257 -11.83 -23.29 -6.80
N ARG A 258 -11.93 -24.12 -5.76
CA ARG A 258 -10.83 -25.02 -5.37
C ARG A 258 -10.69 -26.13 -6.38
N THR A 259 -11.78 -26.67 -6.90
CA THR A 259 -11.75 -27.64 -8.01
C THR A 259 -11.16 -27.02 -9.27
N LEU A 260 -11.55 -25.78 -9.62
CA LEU A 260 -11.01 -25.09 -10.80
C LEU A 260 -9.50 -24.82 -10.69
N LEU A 261 -9.03 -24.31 -9.55
CA LEU A 261 -7.60 -24.11 -9.31
C LEU A 261 -6.84 -25.44 -9.21
N ASN A 262 -7.55 -26.54 -8.91
CA ASN A 262 -7.01 -27.89 -8.90
C ASN A 262 -7.02 -28.63 -10.23
N HIS A 263 -7.55 -28.01 -11.28
CA HIS A 263 -7.67 -28.63 -12.60
C HIS A 263 -6.30 -29.00 -13.18
N SER A 264 -6.20 -30.15 -13.87
CA SER A 264 -4.94 -30.65 -14.44
C SER A 264 -4.43 -29.78 -15.58
N GLU A 265 -5.35 -29.36 -16.45
CA GLU A 265 -5.10 -28.44 -17.56
C GLU A 265 -5.45 -27.03 -17.10
N ILE A 266 -4.47 -26.30 -16.55
CA ILE A 266 -4.66 -24.94 -16.07
C ILE A 266 -3.59 -24.02 -16.65
N ALA A 267 -4.03 -22.94 -17.29
CA ALA A 267 -3.16 -21.98 -17.96
C ALA A 267 -3.41 -20.55 -17.48
N PHE A 268 -2.40 -19.70 -17.58
CA PHE A 268 -2.49 -18.27 -17.29
C PHE A 268 -2.47 -17.44 -18.58
N TRP A 269 -3.36 -16.45 -18.63
CA TRP A 269 -3.42 -15.41 -19.64
C TRP A 269 -3.46 -14.05 -18.93
N GLY A 270 -2.38 -13.28 -19.06
CA GLY A 270 -2.26 -11.92 -18.57
C GLY A 270 -1.83 -10.96 -19.67
N ASP A 271 -1.51 -9.73 -19.30
CA ASP A 271 -0.89 -8.77 -20.23
C ASP A 271 0.46 -9.33 -20.74
N LEU A 272 0.81 -9.01 -21.99
CA LEU A 272 2.14 -9.30 -22.52
C LEU A 272 3.06 -8.13 -22.18
N ASP A 273 3.52 -8.11 -20.94
CA ASP A 273 4.50 -7.18 -20.43
C ASP A 273 5.38 -7.83 -19.35
N ILE A 274 6.22 -7.03 -18.69
CA ILE A 274 7.16 -7.53 -17.70
C ILE A 274 6.45 -7.97 -16.41
N GLU A 275 5.39 -7.28 -15.98
CA GLU A 275 4.66 -7.61 -14.76
C GLU A 275 3.76 -8.83 -14.94
N GLY A 276 3.10 -8.98 -16.09
CA GLY A 276 2.33 -10.18 -16.44
C GLY A 276 3.17 -11.46 -16.37
N VAL A 277 4.43 -11.40 -16.83
CA VAL A 277 5.38 -12.52 -16.69
C VAL A 277 5.78 -12.75 -15.21
N LYS A 278 5.96 -11.70 -14.41
CA LYS A 278 6.25 -11.84 -12.96
C LYS A 278 5.07 -12.48 -12.23
N ILE A 279 3.85 -12.06 -12.54
CA ILE A 279 2.61 -12.61 -12.02
C ILE A 279 2.54 -14.11 -12.33
N PHE A 280 2.76 -14.49 -13.59
CA PHE A 280 2.78 -15.90 -13.99
C PHE A 280 3.76 -16.71 -13.13
N ARG A 281 5.01 -16.27 -13.00
CA ARG A 281 6.03 -16.95 -12.19
C ARG A 281 5.62 -17.08 -10.73
N ARG A 282 5.02 -16.03 -10.17
CA ARG A 282 4.56 -16.04 -8.78
C ARG A 282 3.40 -17.01 -8.59
N LEU A 283 2.43 -17.00 -9.49
CA LEU A 283 1.30 -17.95 -9.49
C LEU A 283 1.76 -19.39 -9.65
N GLN A 284 2.76 -19.64 -10.49
CA GLN A 284 3.33 -20.97 -10.70
C GLN A 284 3.96 -21.53 -9.42
N SER A 285 4.45 -20.69 -8.50
CA SER A 285 4.93 -21.18 -7.20
C SER A 285 3.81 -21.77 -6.33
N GLY A 286 2.58 -21.25 -6.43
CA GLY A 286 1.39 -21.77 -5.74
C GLY A 286 0.61 -22.83 -6.53
N ILE A 287 0.73 -22.83 -7.86
CA ILE A 287 0.12 -23.80 -8.77
C ILE A 287 1.23 -24.36 -9.68
N PRO A 288 1.99 -25.36 -9.24
CA PRO A 288 3.18 -25.84 -9.96
C PRO A 288 2.90 -26.35 -11.39
N ARG A 289 1.67 -26.79 -11.66
CA ARG A 289 1.22 -27.24 -12.98
C ARG A 289 0.69 -26.12 -13.88
N LEU A 290 0.74 -24.87 -13.44
CA LEU A 290 0.27 -23.72 -14.21
C LEU A 290 1.13 -23.55 -15.48
N GLN A 291 0.44 -23.53 -16.62
CA GLN A 291 1.03 -23.38 -17.94
C GLN A 291 0.79 -21.96 -18.49
N VAL A 292 1.50 -21.60 -19.56
CA VAL A 292 1.24 -20.36 -20.31
C VAL A 292 0.16 -20.62 -21.35
N SER A 293 -0.90 -19.80 -21.38
CA SER A 293 -1.99 -19.95 -22.34
C SER A 293 -1.54 -19.65 -23.77
N ALA A 294 -2.12 -20.35 -24.76
CA ALA A 294 -1.93 -20.02 -26.17
C ALA A 294 -2.54 -18.66 -26.57
N LEU A 295 -3.33 -18.03 -25.69
CA LEU A 295 -3.85 -16.65 -25.90
C LEU A 295 -2.75 -15.60 -25.96
N TYR A 296 -1.51 -15.94 -25.58
CA TYR A 296 -0.34 -15.10 -25.84
C TYR A 296 0.09 -15.08 -27.31
N ILE A 297 -0.25 -16.09 -28.13
CA ILE A 297 0.12 -16.15 -29.55
C ILE A 297 -0.33 -14.90 -30.33
N PRO A 298 -1.62 -14.49 -30.31
CA PRO A 298 -2.04 -13.26 -30.99
C PRO A 298 -1.37 -12.00 -30.41
N MET A 299 -1.10 -11.98 -29.11
CA MET A 299 -0.40 -10.86 -28.45
C MET A 299 1.07 -10.76 -28.87
N ILE A 300 1.77 -11.89 -29.01
CA ILE A 300 3.14 -11.95 -29.53
C ILE A 300 3.19 -11.42 -30.96
N ARG A 301 2.22 -11.78 -31.81
CA ARG A 301 2.10 -11.21 -33.16
C ARG A 301 1.84 -9.70 -33.13
N ALA A 302 0.97 -9.24 -32.24
CA ALA A 302 0.67 -7.82 -32.07
C ALA A 302 1.89 -7.01 -31.57
N ALA A 303 2.73 -7.60 -30.72
CA ALA A 303 3.96 -6.96 -30.21
C ALA A 303 4.95 -6.60 -31.34
N LEU A 304 4.92 -7.33 -32.46
CA LEU A 304 5.74 -7.06 -33.63
C LEU A 304 5.29 -5.81 -34.42
N ASN A 305 4.06 -5.31 -34.19
CA ASN A 305 3.49 -4.20 -34.93
C ASN A 305 3.20 -2.99 -34.03
N ARG A 306 3.74 -1.82 -34.41
CA ARG A 306 3.61 -0.57 -33.65
C ARG A 306 2.17 -0.08 -33.48
N SER A 307 1.26 -0.40 -34.40
CA SER A 307 -0.15 0.04 -34.32
C SER A 307 -0.99 -0.82 -33.37
N THR A 308 -0.48 -1.96 -32.92
CA THR A 308 -1.20 -2.97 -32.11
C THR A 308 -0.45 -3.30 -30.82
N SER A 309 0.51 -2.45 -30.44
CA SER A 309 1.30 -2.58 -29.22
C SER A 309 1.75 -1.19 -28.77
N HIS A 310 2.27 -1.05 -27.55
CA HIS A 310 2.72 0.24 -27.02
C HIS A 310 4.09 0.15 -26.34
N PRO A 311 4.90 1.23 -26.36
CA PRO A 311 6.15 1.26 -25.60
C PRO A 311 5.88 1.37 -24.09
N TYR A 312 6.92 1.10 -23.29
CA TYR A 312 6.89 1.28 -21.82
C TYR A 312 6.97 2.77 -21.45
N ILE A 313 5.83 3.46 -21.50
CA ILE A 313 5.72 4.91 -21.26
C ILE A 313 4.72 5.23 -20.14
N LYS A 314 4.79 6.46 -19.63
CA LYS A 314 3.95 6.91 -18.51
C LYS A 314 2.45 6.88 -18.83
N VAL A 315 2.06 7.26 -20.05
CA VAL A 315 0.65 7.31 -20.48
C VAL A 315 0.01 5.92 -20.46
N ALA A 316 0.78 4.88 -20.74
CA ALA A 316 0.34 3.48 -20.65
C ALA A 316 0.52 2.89 -19.24
N ALA A 317 0.86 3.71 -18.23
CA ALA A 317 1.20 3.30 -16.87
C ALA A 317 2.41 2.32 -16.70
N LYS A 318 3.01 1.79 -17.78
CA LYS A 318 4.08 0.77 -17.70
C LYS A 318 5.52 1.30 -17.45
N HIS A 319 5.73 2.61 -17.30
CA HIS A 319 7.06 3.23 -17.19
C HIS A 319 7.96 2.80 -16.01
N LYS A 320 7.39 2.16 -14.99
CA LYS A 320 8.15 1.72 -13.79
C LYS A 320 8.60 0.27 -13.88
N GLN A 321 8.18 -0.47 -14.90
CA GLN A 321 8.49 -1.88 -15.02
C GLN A 321 9.97 -2.09 -15.30
N GLN A 322 10.63 -2.86 -14.45
CA GLN A 322 12.04 -3.20 -14.57
C GLN A 322 12.19 -4.65 -15.01
N ARG A 323 13.04 -4.88 -16.02
CA ARG A 323 13.31 -6.20 -16.57
C ARG A 323 13.91 -7.09 -15.48
N PRO A 324 13.37 -8.29 -15.23
CA PRO A 324 14.02 -9.25 -14.37
C PRO A 324 15.32 -9.75 -15.01
N ASP A 325 16.26 -10.22 -14.19
CA ASP A 325 17.44 -10.91 -14.70
C ASP A 325 17.03 -12.14 -15.52
N PRO A 326 17.72 -12.41 -16.66
CA PRO A 326 17.38 -13.48 -17.56
C PRO A 326 17.83 -14.84 -17.01
N ASP A 327 17.31 -15.25 -15.86
CA ASP A 327 17.49 -16.61 -15.35
C ASP A 327 16.31 -17.51 -15.77
N GLY A 328 16.64 -18.66 -16.37
CA GLY A 328 15.73 -19.76 -16.70
C GLY A 328 15.50 -20.04 -18.20
N GLU A 329 15.55 -21.32 -18.60
CA GLU A 329 15.25 -21.85 -19.96
C GLU A 329 13.75 -22.16 -20.17
N ASP A 330 12.87 -21.21 -19.83
CA ASP A 330 11.42 -21.46 -19.80
C ASP A 330 10.58 -20.50 -20.67
N PHE A 331 9.29 -20.78 -20.86
CA PHE A 331 8.31 -19.98 -21.61
C PHE A 331 8.33 -18.48 -21.26
N CYS A 332 8.66 -18.15 -20.01
CA CYS A 332 8.89 -16.78 -19.57
C CYS A 332 9.91 -16.04 -20.44
N ARG A 333 10.95 -16.71 -20.93
CA ARG A 333 11.97 -16.11 -21.81
C ARG A 333 11.40 -15.73 -23.17
N ILE A 334 10.50 -16.55 -23.72
CA ILE A 334 9.81 -16.25 -24.99
C ILE A 334 8.95 -15.00 -24.82
N LEU A 335 8.14 -14.95 -23.75
CA LEU A 335 7.30 -13.79 -23.46
C LEU A 335 8.12 -12.52 -23.20
N LEU A 336 9.21 -12.62 -22.41
CA LEU A 336 10.10 -11.49 -22.10
C LEU A 336 10.87 -10.97 -23.31
N GLU A 337 11.14 -11.81 -24.31
CA GLU A 337 11.74 -11.35 -25.56
C GLU A 337 10.69 -10.73 -26.48
N ALA A 338 9.49 -11.32 -26.57
CA ALA A 338 8.38 -10.75 -27.33
C ALA A 338 7.96 -9.37 -26.79
N CYS A 339 7.97 -9.18 -25.47
CA CYS A 339 7.63 -7.92 -24.83
C CYS A 339 8.83 -7.01 -24.53
N ARG A 340 10.02 -7.29 -25.12
CA ARG A 340 11.28 -6.62 -24.76
C ARG A 340 11.23 -5.09 -24.87
N PHE A 341 10.56 -4.58 -25.90
CA PHE A 341 10.49 -3.14 -26.18
C PHE A 341 9.08 -2.57 -26.14
N ARG A 342 8.08 -3.44 -26.27
CA ARG A 342 6.68 -3.07 -26.36
C ARG A 342 5.85 -4.05 -25.55
N ALA A 343 4.79 -3.55 -24.94
CA ALA A 343 3.79 -4.31 -24.24
C ALA A 343 2.51 -4.38 -25.08
N VAL A 344 1.67 -5.36 -24.75
CA VAL A 344 0.36 -5.56 -25.35
C VAL A 344 -0.63 -5.93 -24.24
N ASP A 345 -1.70 -5.14 -24.13
CA ASP A 345 -2.79 -5.40 -23.19
C ASP A 345 -3.71 -6.51 -23.71
N GLN A 346 -4.33 -7.29 -22.81
CA GLN A 346 -5.19 -8.43 -23.16
C GLN A 346 -6.38 -8.05 -24.06
N GLU A 347 -6.87 -6.81 -23.97
CA GLU A 347 -8.03 -6.32 -24.71
C GLU A 347 -7.84 -6.29 -26.23
N ILE A 348 -6.63 -6.49 -26.74
CA ILE A 348 -6.43 -6.61 -28.18
C ILE A 348 -6.91 -7.96 -28.73
N VAL A 349 -6.94 -9.01 -27.90
CA VAL A 349 -7.30 -10.36 -28.34
C VAL A 349 -8.78 -10.39 -28.71
N THR A 350 -9.05 -10.85 -29.92
CA THR A 350 -10.40 -10.88 -30.51
C THR A 350 -11.20 -12.07 -30.03
N VAL A 351 -12.52 -12.04 -30.25
CA VAL A 351 -13.42 -13.15 -29.91
C VAL A 351 -13.02 -14.43 -30.64
N ASP A 352 -12.68 -14.34 -31.92
CA ASP A 352 -12.28 -15.50 -32.72
C ASP A 352 -10.97 -16.12 -32.22
N GLU A 353 -10.00 -15.30 -31.82
CA GLU A 353 -8.75 -15.77 -31.22
C GLU A 353 -8.98 -16.42 -29.85
N ILE A 354 -9.91 -15.90 -29.05
CA ILE A 354 -10.28 -16.55 -27.78
C ILE A 354 -10.87 -17.94 -28.05
N ILE A 355 -11.79 -18.05 -29.01
CA ILE A 355 -12.38 -19.33 -29.40
C ILE A 355 -11.31 -20.32 -29.88
N GLN A 356 -10.34 -19.85 -30.67
CA GLN A 356 -9.30 -20.70 -31.26
C GLN A 356 -8.21 -21.13 -30.28
N CYS A 357 -7.89 -20.31 -29.27
CA CYS A 357 -6.69 -20.52 -28.44
C CYS A 357 -6.98 -20.82 -26.96
N SER A 358 -8.24 -20.70 -26.50
CA SER A 358 -8.56 -20.82 -25.07
C SER A 358 -8.37 -22.20 -24.48
N ASP A 359 -8.46 -23.28 -25.27
CA ASP A 359 -8.25 -24.67 -24.83
C ASP A 359 -6.83 -25.18 -25.11
N MET A 360 -5.94 -24.29 -25.57
CA MET A 360 -4.56 -24.60 -25.91
C MET A 360 -3.58 -23.93 -24.96
N VAL A 361 -2.41 -24.55 -24.81
CA VAL A 361 -1.25 -23.95 -24.14
C VAL A 361 -0.21 -23.52 -25.14
N LEU A 362 0.60 -22.54 -24.76
CA LEU A 362 1.72 -22.11 -25.59
C LEU A 362 2.74 -23.25 -25.66
N GLU A 363 3.06 -23.72 -26.87
CA GLU A 363 4.08 -24.76 -27.08
C GLU A 363 5.46 -24.12 -27.36
N LYS A 364 6.55 -24.81 -26.95
CA LYS A 364 7.91 -24.37 -27.30
C LYS A 364 8.13 -24.68 -28.79
N THR A 365 8.02 -23.68 -29.65
CA THR A 365 8.49 -23.77 -31.06
C THR A 365 10.00 -23.71 -31.15
#